data_AF-A0A6P6J1P0-F1
#
_entry.id   AF-A0A6P6J1P0-F1
#
_cell.length_a   1.000
_cell.length_b   1.000
_cell.length_c   1.000
_cell.angle_alpha   90.00
_cell.angle_beta   90.00
_cell.angle_gamma   90.00
#
_symmetry.space_group_name_H-M   'P 1'
#
loop_
_entity.id
_entity.type
_entity.pdbx_description
1 polymer ?
#
loop_
_entity_poly.entity_id
_entity_poly.type
_entity_poly.pdbx_seq_one_letter_code
_entity_poly.pdbx_strand_id
1 'polypeptide(L)'
;MKKFFDDIKKDIKFKSAGPGNKLTEDSSSKPQAPQVPRGAPRKAPTDGAHRAGAAALARIEQQQQHRPKVQTSQDAIRNQVKRELEAEAAATAASLKNTDVEGACVPQKDPSCFSVPGVFFICPLTGKTLTKTEKEMHIKEAILMRFSEDAIEASIMMIHTFNKDKERVKAAVDIISKYIENICKNPTEEKYRKIKLSNKVFQEKVSGIEGSREYLQALGFERTTLPVDGEDRTEEFLVLPAQESETLEQMKAHVEQLQKGEPLRAKLDRQPQVFRPSQHATDFQLPPDFYNLTAEELKREQQQKSEVVERNAMLRTKAMREKDEERERRKHNYALLRVRLPDGNILQGTFLAWERVAALYQFVRDSLENGWQPFELMAPGGQKLKDEEELALNECNLAPAALLTFSWDAAVQADIAAAGGKTAVLLKSALFENIKTLS
;
A
#
# COMPACT_ATOMS: atom_id res chain seq x y z
N MET A 1 -2.56 44.33 6.18
CA MET A 1 -2.36 42.90 5.80
C MET A 1 -1.19 42.63 4.87
N LYS A 2 -0.82 43.47 3.88
CA LYS A 2 0.29 43.18 2.95
C LYS A 2 1.69 43.03 3.61
N LYS A 3 2.02 43.85 4.62
CA LYS A 3 3.33 43.78 5.31
C LYS A 3 3.56 42.47 6.08
N PHE A 4 2.49 41.83 6.56
CA PHE A 4 2.57 40.58 7.32
C PHE A 4 2.96 39.39 6.43
N PHE A 5 2.48 39.38 5.18
CA PHE A 5 2.85 38.33 4.21
C PHE A 5 4.28 38.48 3.66
N ASP A 6 4.81 39.70 3.61
CA ASP A 6 6.17 39.94 3.14
C ASP A 6 7.22 39.50 4.17
N ASP A 7 6.94 39.62 5.47
CA ASP A 7 7.84 39.16 6.52
C ASP A 7 7.85 37.62 6.62
N ILE A 8 6.70 36.95 6.41
CA ILE A 8 6.62 35.48 6.31
C ILE A 8 7.43 34.97 5.11
N LYS A 9 7.37 35.66 3.95
CA LYS A 9 8.14 35.28 2.76
C LYS A 9 9.65 35.46 2.93
N LYS A 10 10.10 36.43 3.73
CA LYS A 10 11.52 36.62 4.05
C LYS A 10 12.02 35.54 5.00
N ASP A 11 11.21 35.15 5.98
CA ASP A 11 11.58 34.16 6.99
C ASP A 11 11.67 32.74 6.42
N ILE A 12 10.82 32.40 5.44
CA ILE A 12 10.90 31.14 4.68
C ILE A 12 12.19 31.07 3.84
N LYS A 13 12.63 32.19 3.25
CA LYS A 13 13.87 32.25 2.46
C LYS A 13 15.13 32.14 3.32
N PHE A 14 15.10 32.61 4.57
CA PHE A 14 16.23 32.50 5.49
C PHE A 14 16.34 31.10 6.13
N LYS A 15 15.22 30.39 6.37
CA LYS A 15 15.23 29.01 6.91
C LYS A 15 15.65 27.95 5.88
N SER A 16 15.58 28.28 4.58
CA SER A 16 16.03 27.42 3.47
C SER A 16 17.55 27.45 3.24
N ALA A 17 18.26 28.44 3.79
CA ALA A 17 19.71 28.44 3.79
C ALA A 17 20.16 27.74 5.07
N GLY A 18 20.82 26.60 4.97
CA GLY A 18 21.33 25.83 6.12
C GLY A 18 22.21 26.67 7.08
N PRO A 19 22.61 26.10 8.23
CA PRO A 19 23.23 26.87 9.31
C PRO A 19 24.52 27.54 8.84
N GLY A 20 24.49 28.88 8.74
CA GLY A 20 25.63 29.69 8.36
C GLY A 20 26.62 29.85 9.51
N ASN A 21 27.88 29.54 9.25
CA ASN A 21 29.00 29.66 10.19
C ASN A 21 29.48 31.13 10.25
N LYS A 22 29.61 31.71 11.45
CA LYS A 22 30.16 33.08 11.63
C LYS A 22 31.64 33.02 12.00
N LEU A 23 32.50 33.50 11.11
CA LEU A 23 33.92 33.76 11.34
C LEU A 23 34.10 35.17 11.92
N THR A 24 33.95 35.33 13.24
CA THR A 24 34.64 36.37 14.05
C THR A 24 34.30 36.17 15.53
N GLU A 25 35.06 35.33 16.22
CA GLU A 25 35.37 35.55 17.64
C GLU A 25 36.89 35.56 17.76
N ASP A 26 37.47 36.74 17.97
CA ASP A 26 38.83 36.87 18.48
C ASP A 26 38.85 37.99 19.53
N SER A 27 39.20 37.61 20.75
CA SER A 27 39.68 38.49 21.83
C SER A 27 41.05 37.92 22.22
N SER A 28 42.18 38.63 22.15
CA SER A 28 42.49 39.83 22.94
C SER A 28 43.84 40.42 22.50
N SER A 29 43.91 41.75 22.33
CA SER A 29 44.79 42.64 23.11
C SER A 29 44.74 44.08 22.57
N LYS A 30 44.60 45.06 23.48
CA LYS A 30 44.56 46.51 23.24
C LYS A 30 46.00 47.07 23.17
N PRO A 31 46.24 48.21 22.47
CA PRO A 31 46.33 49.48 23.21
C PRO A 31 45.82 50.77 22.50
N GLN A 32 45.27 51.65 23.36
CA GLN A 32 45.17 53.12 23.41
C GLN A 32 44.95 54.03 22.17
N ALA A 33 44.04 55.00 22.38
CA ALA A 33 43.65 56.08 21.48
C ALA A 33 44.18 57.46 21.92
N PRO A 34 44.24 58.43 21.00
CA PRO A 34 43.91 59.83 21.30
C PRO A 34 42.62 60.30 20.59
N GLN A 35 41.84 61.12 21.30
CA GLN A 35 40.59 61.81 20.89
C GLN A 35 40.85 62.83 19.75
N VAL A 36 39.94 63.26 18.86
CA VAL A 36 38.69 64.09 18.93
C VAL A 36 38.12 64.19 17.46
N PRO A 37 36.98 64.82 17.07
CA PRO A 37 35.65 65.09 17.64
C PRO A 37 34.47 64.44 16.86
N ARG A 38 33.26 64.56 17.41
CA ARG A 38 31.97 64.14 16.80
C ARG A 38 31.76 64.75 15.40
N GLY A 39 31.60 63.90 14.38
CA GLY A 39 31.26 64.27 12.99
C GLY A 39 29.84 63.82 12.58
N ALA A 40 29.14 64.70 11.86
CA ALA A 40 27.73 64.68 11.46
C ALA A 40 27.21 63.40 10.74
N PRO A 41 25.88 63.16 10.72
CA PRO A 41 25.28 62.04 9.99
C PRO A 41 25.57 62.09 8.47
N ARG A 42 25.87 60.92 7.88
CA ARG A 42 26.20 60.73 6.46
C ARG A 42 25.11 61.32 5.56
N LYS A 43 25.47 62.28 4.70
CA LYS A 43 24.57 62.88 3.71
C LYS A 43 24.23 61.87 2.59
N ALA A 44 22.98 61.92 2.12
CA ALA A 44 22.52 61.13 0.98
C ALA A 44 23.33 61.45 -0.30
N PRO A 45 23.47 60.49 -1.23
CA PRO A 45 24.22 60.69 -2.47
C PRO A 45 23.67 61.89 -3.25
N THR A 46 24.57 62.75 -3.75
CA THR A 46 24.21 63.92 -4.53
C THR A 46 23.62 63.52 -5.89
N ASP A 47 22.82 64.38 -6.51
CA ASP A 47 22.20 64.11 -7.82
C ASP A 47 23.23 63.74 -8.91
N GLY A 48 24.46 64.24 -8.79
CA GLY A 48 25.58 63.84 -9.64
C GLY A 48 25.96 62.35 -9.49
N ALA A 49 25.95 61.82 -8.27
CA ALA A 49 26.21 60.40 -7.99
C ALA A 49 25.08 59.50 -8.50
N HIS A 50 23.82 59.94 -8.37
CA HIS A 50 22.67 59.24 -8.95
C HIS A 50 22.72 59.22 -10.48
N ARG A 51 23.04 60.36 -11.11
CA ARG A 51 23.16 60.44 -12.58
C ARG A 51 24.34 59.63 -13.11
N ALA A 52 25.47 59.60 -12.39
CA ALA A 52 26.61 58.76 -12.72
C ALA A 52 26.27 57.25 -12.58
N GLY A 53 25.52 56.87 -11.54
CA GLY A 53 25.03 55.50 -11.36
C GLY A 53 24.07 55.07 -12.47
N ALA A 54 23.14 55.95 -12.86
CA ALA A 54 22.24 55.70 -13.99
C ALA A 54 23.00 55.57 -15.32
N ALA A 55 24.01 56.43 -15.55
CA ALA A 55 24.85 56.34 -16.75
C ALA A 55 25.71 55.08 -16.79
N ALA A 56 26.18 54.58 -15.63
CA ALA A 56 26.92 53.32 -15.54
C ALA A 56 26.03 52.11 -15.85
N LEU A 57 24.79 52.09 -15.34
CA LEU A 57 23.82 51.04 -15.65
C LEU A 57 23.42 51.04 -17.12
N ALA A 58 23.19 52.21 -17.72
CA ALA A 58 22.89 52.32 -19.15
C ALA A 58 24.03 51.80 -20.05
N ARG A 59 25.29 51.98 -19.64
CA ARG A 59 26.45 51.40 -20.35
C ARG A 59 26.51 49.87 -20.24
N ILE A 60 26.14 49.31 -19.10
CA ILE A 60 26.08 47.84 -18.90
C ILE A 60 24.95 47.24 -19.75
N GLU A 61 23.80 47.91 -19.81
CA GLU A 61 22.65 47.46 -20.60
C GLU A 61 22.93 47.55 -22.12
N GLN A 62 23.57 48.61 -22.60
CA GLN A 62 24.03 48.70 -23.99
C GLN A 62 25.11 47.65 -24.32
N GLN A 63 26.01 47.32 -23.38
CA GLN A 63 26.96 46.22 -23.54
C GLN A 63 26.27 44.85 -23.58
N GLN A 64 25.16 44.64 -22.86
CA GLN A 64 24.40 43.39 -22.92
C GLN A 64 23.60 43.24 -24.21
N GLN A 65 23.10 44.34 -24.79
CA GLN A 65 22.37 44.31 -26.07
C GLN A 65 23.31 44.13 -27.28
N HIS A 66 24.55 44.60 -27.21
CA HIS A 66 25.54 44.47 -28.30
C HIS A 66 26.53 43.31 -28.15
N ARG A 67 26.43 42.49 -27.10
CA ARG A 67 27.23 41.26 -27.02
C ARG A 67 26.52 40.17 -27.83
N PRO A 68 27.06 39.71 -28.98
CA PRO A 68 26.49 38.56 -29.65
C PRO A 68 26.51 37.40 -28.66
N LYS A 69 25.35 36.77 -28.40
CA LYS A 69 25.27 35.55 -27.60
C LYS A 69 26.12 34.51 -28.30
N VAL A 70 27.35 34.32 -27.84
CA VAL A 70 28.19 33.22 -28.30
C VAL A 70 27.52 31.96 -27.78
N GLN A 71 26.75 31.32 -28.65
CA GLN A 71 26.15 30.03 -28.39
C GLN A 71 27.32 29.08 -28.10
N THR A 72 27.48 28.70 -26.83
CA THR A 72 28.60 27.87 -26.42
C THR A 72 28.47 26.51 -27.10
N SER A 73 29.60 25.85 -27.38
CA SER A 73 29.60 24.51 -28.01
C SER A 73 28.74 23.53 -27.23
N GLN A 74 28.64 23.66 -25.90
CA GLN A 74 27.74 22.83 -25.08
C GLN A 74 26.25 23.08 -25.34
N ASP A 75 25.82 24.32 -25.56
CA ASP A 75 24.41 24.61 -25.87
C ASP A 75 24.03 24.16 -27.28
N ALA A 76 24.96 24.27 -28.22
CA ALA A 76 24.79 23.71 -29.57
C ALA A 76 24.68 22.18 -29.53
N ILE A 77 25.57 21.50 -28.79
CA ILE A 77 25.55 20.05 -28.61
C ILE A 77 24.25 19.60 -27.93
N ARG A 78 23.79 20.28 -26.87
CA ARG A 78 22.53 19.97 -26.20
C ARG A 78 21.32 20.12 -27.10
N ASN A 79 21.28 21.20 -27.89
CA ASN A 79 20.18 21.42 -28.83
C ASN A 79 20.20 20.40 -29.97
N GLN A 80 21.37 19.98 -30.45
CA GLN A 80 21.49 18.95 -31.46
C GLN A 80 21.03 17.58 -30.95
N VAL A 81 21.51 17.16 -29.77
CA VAL A 81 21.09 15.90 -29.13
C VAL A 81 19.59 15.90 -28.85
N LYS A 82 19.03 17.02 -28.38
CA LYS A 82 17.58 17.16 -28.16
C LYS A 82 16.80 16.98 -29.46
N ARG A 83 17.27 17.59 -30.56
CA ARG A 83 16.60 17.53 -31.86
C ARG A 83 16.67 16.13 -32.49
N GLU A 84 17.79 15.43 -32.30
CA GLU A 84 17.96 14.04 -32.73
C GLU A 84 17.05 13.09 -31.95
N LEU A 85 16.96 13.24 -30.62
CA LEU A 85 16.03 12.45 -29.79
C LEU A 85 14.56 12.72 -30.12
N GLU A 86 14.18 13.98 -30.36
CA GLU A 86 12.82 14.33 -30.79
C GLU A 86 12.51 13.76 -32.18
N ALA A 87 13.48 13.76 -33.10
CA ALA A 87 13.33 13.17 -34.43
C ALA A 87 13.22 11.65 -34.39
N GLU A 88 13.99 10.95 -33.56
CA GLU A 88 13.87 9.51 -33.34
C GLU A 88 12.53 9.14 -32.69
N ALA A 89 12.08 9.91 -31.70
CA ALA A 89 10.77 9.72 -31.08
C ALA A 89 9.63 9.93 -32.08
N ALA A 90 9.74 10.97 -32.93
CA ALA A 90 8.76 11.24 -33.99
C ALA A 90 8.79 10.17 -35.10
N ALA A 91 9.96 9.67 -35.48
CA ALA A 91 10.12 8.59 -36.46
C ALA A 91 9.55 7.27 -35.94
N THR A 92 9.77 6.96 -34.65
CA THR A 92 9.19 5.78 -34.00
C THR A 92 7.66 5.90 -33.90
N ALA A 93 7.16 7.10 -33.57
CA ALA A 93 5.71 7.37 -33.55
C ALA A 93 5.07 7.32 -34.95
N ALA A 94 5.79 7.74 -36.00
CA ALA A 94 5.34 7.65 -37.38
C ALA A 94 5.38 6.21 -37.92
N SER A 95 6.39 5.43 -37.52
CA SER A 95 6.47 4.00 -37.82
C SER A 95 5.31 3.21 -37.20
N LEU A 96 4.76 3.67 -36.08
CA LEU A 96 3.56 3.10 -35.42
C LEU A 96 2.24 3.60 -36.02
N LYS A 97 2.22 4.76 -36.69
CA LYS A 97 1.02 5.27 -37.39
C LYS A 97 0.83 4.66 -38.78
N ASN A 98 1.90 4.16 -39.40
CA ASN A 98 1.80 3.45 -40.68
C ASN A 98 1.31 1.99 -40.53
N THR A 99 1.01 1.55 -39.30
CA THR A 99 0.33 0.27 -39.02
C THR A 99 -1.17 0.41 -38.72
N ASP A 100 -1.77 1.59 -38.93
CA ASP A 100 -3.23 1.76 -38.85
C ASP A 100 -3.89 1.47 -40.21
N VAL A 101 -3.95 0.19 -40.56
CA VAL A 101 -5.01 -0.36 -41.42
C VAL A 101 -5.59 -1.57 -40.70
N GLU A 102 -6.89 -1.45 -40.42
CA GLU A 102 -7.78 -2.41 -39.74
C GLU A 102 -7.64 -2.49 -38.21
N GLY A 103 -8.77 -2.30 -37.53
CA GLY A 103 -8.87 -2.24 -36.08
C GLY A 103 -8.25 -3.47 -35.41
N ALA A 104 -7.06 -3.28 -34.85
CA ALA A 104 -6.44 -4.25 -33.97
C ALA A 104 -7.21 -4.25 -32.65
N CYS A 105 -8.20 -5.15 -32.56
CA CYS A 105 -8.52 -5.81 -31.32
C CYS A 105 -7.19 -6.18 -30.66
N VAL A 106 -6.93 -5.72 -29.42
CA VAL A 106 -5.85 -6.27 -28.61
C VAL A 106 -6.03 -7.78 -28.71
N PRO A 107 -5.05 -8.57 -29.19
CA PRO A 107 -5.24 -10.01 -29.26
C PRO A 107 -5.52 -10.46 -27.84
N GLN A 108 -6.79 -10.77 -27.55
CA GLN A 108 -7.16 -11.47 -26.33
C GLN A 108 -6.50 -12.83 -26.52
N LYS A 109 -5.28 -12.97 -26.02
CA LYS A 109 -4.62 -14.27 -25.93
C LYS A 109 -5.61 -15.20 -25.26
N ASP A 110 -5.87 -16.33 -25.89
CA ASP A 110 -6.74 -17.34 -25.30
C ASP A 110 -6.29 -17.63 -23.87
N PRO A 111 -7.22 -17.76 -22.90
CA PRO A 111 -6.88 -17.95 -21.49
C PRO A 111 -6.04 -19.22 -21.22
N SER A 112 -5.95 -20.13 -22.20
CA SER A 112 -5.06 -21.30 -22.19
C SER A 112 -3.58 -20.97 -22.30
N CYS A 113 -3.23 -19.77 -22.75
CA CYS A 113 -1.85 -19.30 -22.93
C CYS A 113 -1.23 -18.75 -21.63
N PHE A 114 -2.05 -18.52 -20.59
CA PHE A 114 -1.58 -18.00 -19.32
C PHE A 114 -1.03 -19.12 -18.42
N SER A 115 0.01 -18.78 -17.65
CA SER A 115 0.61 -19.65 -16.65
C SER A 115 -0.33 -19.99 -15.48
N VAL A 116 -1.35 -19.17 -15.28
CA VAL A 116 -2.46 -19.38 -14.33
C VAL A 116 -3.76 -18.81 -14.92
N PRO A 117 -4.93 -19.42 -14.63
CA PRO A 117 -6.21 -18.95 -15.15
C PRO A 117 -6.66 -17.62 -14.53
N GLY A 118 -6.17 -17.26 -13.35
CA GLY A 118 -6.56 -16.04 -12.64
C GLY A 118 -6.09 -16.05 -11.19
N VAL A 119 -6.59 -15.10 -10.41
CA VAL A 119 -6.34 -15.00 -8.97
C VAL A 119 -7.61 -15.36 -8.20
N PHE A 120 -7.50 -16.34 -7.31
CA PHE A 120 -8.64 -16.88 -6.56
C PHE A 120 -8.46 -16.67 -5.05
N PHE A 121 -9.58 -16.70 -4.33
CA PHE A 121 -9.65 -16.49 -2.90
C PHE A 121 -10.53 -17.53 -2.24
N ILE A 122 -10.17 -17.99 -1.06
CA ILE A 122 -10.96 -18.91 -0.25
C ILE A 122 -11.72 -18.12 0.82
N CYS A 123 -13.04 -18.33 0.86
CA CYS A 123 -13.87 -17.81 1.93
C CYS A 123 -13.62 -18.61 3.22
N PRO A 124 -13.22 -17.98 4.34
CA PRO A 124 -12.96 -18.69 5.59
C PRO A 124 -14.19 -19.36 6.22
N LEU A 125 -15.41 -18.87 5.94
CA LEU A 125 -16.65 -19.44 6.49
C LEU A 125 -17.15 -20.66 5.70
N THR A 126 -17.01 -20.63 4.38
CA THR A 126 -17.63 -21.65 3.50
C THR A 126 -16.63 -22.56 2.82
N GLY A 127 -15.33 -22.23 2.86
CA GLY A 127 -14.28 -22.94 2.13
C GLY A 127 -14.33 -22.81 0.61
N LYS A 128 -15.31 -22.07 0.05
CA LYS A 128 -15.46 -21.91 -1.40
C LYS A 128 -14.36 -21.03 -1.99
N THR A 129 -13.83 -21.46 -3.13
CA THR A 129 -12.90 -20.71 -3.98
C THR A 129 -13.67 -19.72 -4.87
N LEU A 130 -13.25 -18.46 -4.88
CA LEU A 130 -13.98 -17.31 -5.43
C LEU A 130 -13.04 -16.39 -6.19
N THR A 131 -13.57 -15.64 -7.16
CA THR A 131 -12.80 -14.61 -7.86
C THR A 131 -12.74 -13.29 -7.08
N LYS A 132 -11.91 -12.35 -7.54
CA LYS A 132 -11.74 -11.02 -6.92
C LYS A 132 -13.06 -10.24 -6.82
N THR A 133 -13.95 -10.37 -7.80
CA THR A 133 -15.23 -9.65 -7.88
C THR A 133 -16.31 -10.29 -7.00
N GLU A 134 -16.31 -11.61 -6.91
CA GLU A 134 -17.34 -12.36 -6.18
C GLU A 134 -17.09 -12.43 -4.67
N LYS A 135 -15.82 -12.38 -4.24
CA LYS A 135 -15.44 -12.63 -2.84
C LYS A 135 -16.15 -11.75 -1.82
N GLU A 136 -16.36 -10.46 -2.12
CA GLU A 136 -16.99 -9.53 -1.18
C GLU A 136 -18.47 -9.85 -1.02
N MET A 137 -19.17 -10.13 -2.12
CA MET A 137 -20.58 -10.49 -2.12
C MET A 137 -20.81 -11.82 -1.40
N HIS A 138 -19.99 -12.83 -1.71
CA HIS A 138 -20.09 -14.16 -1.09
C HIS A 138 -19.81 -14.12 0.42
N ILE A 139 -18.84 -13.31 0.87
CA ILE A 139 -18.60 -13.11 2.31
C ILE A 139 -19.83 -12.49 2.99
N LYS A 140 -20.44 -11.47 2.37
CA LYS A 140 -21.66 -10.85 2.90
C LYS A 140 -22.78 -11.88 3.05
N GLU A 141 -23.03 -12.66 2.00
CA GLU A 141 -24.05 -13.71 2.00
C GLU A 141 -23.75 -14.79 3.06
N ALA A 142 -22.50 -15.24 3.17
CA ALA A 142 -22.11 -16.24 4.16
C ALA A 142 -22.35 -15.78 5.60
N ILE A 143 -22.07 -14.49 5.91
CA ILE A 143 -22.35 -13.92 7.23
C ILE A 143 -23.85 -13.83 7.49
N LEU A 144 -24.65 -13.42 6.50
CA LEU A 144 -26.10 -13.34 6.64
C LEU A 144 -26.74 -14.72 6.86
N MET A 145 -26.24 -15.77 6.21
CA MET A 145 -26.71 -17.15 6.43
C MET A 145 -26.43 -17.63 7.85
N ARG A 146 -25.27 -17.23 8.42
CA ARG A 146 -24.86 -17.56 9.80
C ARG A 146 -25.76 -16.94 10.87
N PHE A 147 -26.50 -15.89 10.53
CA PHE A 147 -27.42 -15.21 11.44
C PHE A 147 -28.50 -16.14 12.02
N SER A 148 -28.87 -17.19 11.29
CA SER A 148 -29.82 -18.19 11.75
C SER A 148 -29.27 -19.13 12.84
N GLU A 149 -27.94 -19.24 12.95
CA GLU A 149 -27.28 -20.10 13.93
C GLU A 149 -26.86 -19.31 15.16
N ASP A 150 -26.16 -18.20 14.96
CA ASP A 150 -25.74 -17.29 16.03
C ASP A 150 -25.84 -15.84 15.54
N ALA A 151 -26.92 -15.17 15.96
CA ALA A 151 -27.18 -13.79 15.61
C ALA A 151 -26.15 -12.82 16.20
N ILE A 152 -25.55 -13.14 17.35
CA ILE A 152 -24.56 -12.29 18.01
C ILE A 152 -23.24 -12.36 17.26
N GLU A 153 -22.74 -13.57 16.99
CA GLU A 153 -21.51 -13.79 16.22
C GLU A 153 -21.63 -13.19 14.81
N ALA A 154 -22.74 -13.44 14.12
CA ALA A 154 -22.97 -12.90 12.79
C ALA A 154 -22.99 -11.36 12.78
N SER A 155 -23.62 -10.73 13.78
CA SER A 155 -23.66 -9.26 13.87
C SER A 155 -22.29 -8.66 14.17
N ILE A 156 -21.47 -9.31 15.01
CA ILE A 156 -20.08 -8.90 15.24
C ILE A 156 -19.29 -8.97 13.92
N MET A 157 -19.45 -10.05 13.16
CA MET A 157 -18.82 -10.18 11.84
C MET A 157 -19.26 -9.08 10.87
N MET A 158 -20.55 -8.72 10.84
CA MET A 158 -21.05 -7.61 10.01
C MET A 158 -20.39 -6.28 10.38
N ILE A 159 -20.36 -5.94 11.66
CA ILE A 159 -19.78 -4.69 12.17
C ILE A 159 -18.32 -4.54 11.72
N HIS A 160 -17.52 -5.60 11.85
CA HIS A 160 -16.11 -5.53 11.48
C HIS A 160 -15.86 -5.68 9.97
N THR A 161 -16.68 -6.45 9.25
CA THR A 161 -16.40 -6.82 7.85
C THR A 161 -16.98 -5.85 6.83
N PHE A 162 -18.21 -5.36 7.04
CA PHE A 162 -18.91 -4.58 6.01
C PHE A 162 -18.48 -3.11 6.00
N ASN A 163 -17.93 -2.65 7.12
CA ASN A 163 -17.54 -1.26 7.32
C ASN A 163 -16.06 -1.05 7.00
N LYS A 164 -15.75 -0.20 6.01
CA LYS A 164 -14.38 0.03 5.52
C LYS A 164 -13.53 0.87 6.49
N ASP A 165 -14.17 1.78 7.23
CA ASP A 165 -13.51 2.73 8.11
C ASP A 165 -13.35 2.14 9.52
N LYS A 166 -12.13 1.69 9.83
CA LYS A 166 -11.79 1.07 11.11
C LYS A 166 -11.95 2.02 12.30
N GLU A 167 -11.72 3.32 12.12
CA GLU A 167 -11.85 4.29 13.21
C GLU A 167 -13.31 4.50 13.58
N ARG A 168 -14.20 4.55 12.57
CA ARG A 168 -15.64 4.63 12.81
C ARG A 168 -16.19 3.36 13.45
N VAL A 169 -15.74 2.19 13.01
CA VAL A 169 -16.10 0.90 13.65
C VAL A 169 -15.68 0.91 15.12
N LYS A 170 -14.43 1.25 15.42
CA LYS A 170 -13.93 1.30 16.80
C LYS A 170 -14.75 2.28 17.66
N ALA A 171 -15.03 3.48 17.15
CA ALA A 171 -15.82 4.47 17.88
C ALA A 171 -17.25 3.96 18.18
N ALA A 172 -17.87 3.23 17.25
CA ALA A 172 -19.17 2.62 17.46
C ALA A 172 -19.12 1.50 18.51
N VAL A 173 -18.14 0.60 18.41
CA VAL A 173 -17.90 -0.48 19.37
C VAL A 173 -17.68 0.08 20.77
N ASP A 174 -16.91 1.16 20.93
CA ASP A 174 -16.67 1.81 22.21
C ASP A 174 -17.97 2.37 22.82
N ILE A 175 -18.87 2.94 22.01
CA ILE A 175 -20.16 3.48 22.46
C ILE A 175 -21.12 2.35 22.86
N ILE A 176 -21.22 1.31 22.03
CA ILE A 176 -22.04 0.12 22.31
C ILE A 176 -21.55 -0.55 23.61
N SER A 177 -20.24 -0.72 23.76
CA SER A 177 -19.62 -1.26 24.97
C SER A 177 -20.00 -0.44 26.20
N LYS A 178 -19.94 0.90 26.13
CA LYS A 178 -20.35 1.79 27.22
C LYS A 178 -21.83 1.65 27.59
N TYR A 179 -22.72 1.49 26.61
CA TYR A 179 -24.14 1.26 26.90
C TYR A 179 -24.34 -0.03 27.69
N ILE A 180 -23.73 -1.12 27.24
CA ILE A 180 -23.88 -2.44 27.86
C ILE A 180 -23.19 -2.48 29.23
N GLU A 181 -22.02 -1.87 29.38
CA GLU A 181 -21.34 -1.74 30.68
C GLU A 181 -22.17 -0.99 31.71
N ASN A 182 -22.85 0.10 31.31
CA ASN A 182 -23.69 0.88 32.21
C ASN A 182 -24.90 0.06 32.69
N ILE A 183 -25.50 -0.74 31.80
CA ILE A 183 -26.58 -1.68 32.13
C ILE A 183 -26.08 -2.77 33.07
N CYS A 184 -24.90 -3.34 32.80
CA CYS A 184 -24.31 -4.37 33.65
C CYS A 184 -23.90 -3.87 35.03
N LYS A 185 -23.49 -2.60 35.15
CA LYS A 185 -23.15 -1.96 36.44
C LYS A 185 -24.39 -1.60 37.25
N ASN A 186 -25.46 -1.16 36.58
CA ASN A 186 -26.68 -0.67 37.21
C ASN A 186 -27.91 -1.38 36.63
N PRO A 187 -28.09 -2.70 36.89
CA PRO A 187 -29.12 -3.47 36.23
C PRO A 187 -30.52 -2.96 36.59
N THR A 188 -30.80 -2.55 37.83
CA THR A 188 -32.15 -2.12 38.24
C THR A 188 -32.59 -0.77 37.65
N GLU A 189 -31.68 -0.01 37.03
CA GLU A 189 -31.97 1.36 36.62
C GLU A 189 -32.44 1.44 35.15
N GLU A 190 -33.75 1.67 34.95
CA GLU A 190 -34.36 1.67 33.62
C GLU A 190 -33.80 2.73 32.65
N LYS A 191 -33.26 3.84 33.17
CA LYS A 191 -32.72 4.91 32.32
C LYS A 191 -31.56 4.41 31.43
N TYR A 192 -30.78 3.43 31.91
CA TYR A 192 -29.66 2.86 31.16
C TYR A 192 -30.10 1.77 30.18
N ARG A 193 -31.30 1.21 30.37
CA ARG A 193 -31.88 0.20 29.48
C ARG A 193 -32.61 0.81 28.27
N LYS A 194 -32.66 2.14 28.16
CA LYS A 194 -33.35 2.87 27.09
C LYS A 194 -32.33 3.68 26.28
N ILE A 195 -32.22 3.40 24.99
CA ILE A 195 -31.35 4.14 24.05
C ILE A 195 -32.24 4.90 23.07
N LYS A 196 -32.16 6.22 23.08
CA LYS A 196 -32.91 7.12 22.17
C LYS A 196 -32.29 7.13 20.78
N LEU A 197 -33.02 6.70 19.74
CA LEU A 197 -32.50 6.65 18.36
C LEU A 197 -32.21 8.04 17.77
N SER A 198 -32.90 9.09 18.25
CA SER A 198 -32.65 10.49 17.81
C SER A 198 -31.47 11.15 18.51
N ASN A 199 -30.78 10.46 19.41
CA ASN A 199 -29.57 10.98 20.04
C ASN A 199 -28.47 11.19 18.98
N LYS A 200 -27.92 12.41 18.89
CA LYS A 200 -26.87 12.76 17.93
C LYS A 200 -25.67 11.82 17.96
N VAL A 201 -25.22 11.41 19.16
CA VAL A 201 -24.08 10.50 19.31
C VAL A 201 -24.41 9.14 18.72
N PHE A 202 -25.62 8.62 18.98
CA PHE A 202 -26.07 7.35 18.43
C PHE A 202 -26.18 7.42 16.90
N GLN A 203 -26.81 8.46 16.35
CA GLN A 203 -27.01 8.63 14.91
C GLN A 203 -25.68 8.75 14.14
N GLU A 204 -24.76 9.59 14.62
CA GLU A 204 -23.52 9.87 13.91
C GLU A 204 -22.48 8.74 14.00
N LYS A 205 -22.47 8.01 15.12
CA LYS A 205 -21.41 7.03 15.42
C LYS A 205 -21.87 5.58 15.34
N VAL A 206 -23.11 5.28 15.72
CA VAL A 206 -23.60 3.88 15.81
C VAL A 206 -24.53 3.55 14.65
N SER A 207 -25.55 4.37 14.39
CA SER A 207 -26.59 4.09 13.39
C SER A 207 -26.06 3.95 11.96
N GLY A 208 -24.90 4.57 11.65
CA GLY A 208 -24.26 4.48 10.33
C GLY A 208 -23.41 3.22 10.11
N ILE A 209 -23.25 2.37 11.13
CA ILE A 209 -22.46 1.14 11.07
C ILE A 209 -23.37 -0.04 10.76
N GLU A 210 -23.11 -0.72 9.64
CA GLU A 210 -23.83 -1.95 9.25
C GLU A 210 -23.58 -3.04 10.31
N GLY A 211 -24.64 -3.72 10.78
CA GLY A 211 -24.56 -4.76 11.81
C GLY A 211 -24.75 -4.26 13.24
N SER A 212 -24.67 -2.95 13.49
CA SER A 212 -24.80 -2.39 14.85
C SER A 212 -26.19 -2.57 15.45
N ARG A 213 -27.23 -2.42 14.62
CA ARG A 213 -28.62 -2.59 15.03
C ARG A 213 -28.93 -4.05 15.29
N GLU A 214 -28.51 -4.91 14.38
CA GLU A 214 -28.67 -6.36 14.47
C GLU A 214 -28.00 -6.90 15.73
N TYR A 215 -26.81 -6.39 16.08
CA TYR A 215 -26.12 -6.72 17.31
C TYR A 215 -26.91 -6.32 18.56
N LEU A 216 -27.45 -5.10 18.61
CA LEU A 216 -28.27 -4.65 19.75
C LEU A 216 -29.54 -5.49 19.86
N GLN A 217 -30.19 -5.85 18.74
CA GLN A 217 -31.36 -6.72 18.75
C GLN A 217 -31.02 -8.13 19.23
N ALA A 218 -29.88 -8.69 18.81
CA ALA A 218 -29.41 -10.00 19.25
C ALA A 218 -29.08 -10.03 20.75
N LEU A 219 -28.68 -8.90 21.34
CA LEU A 219 -28.53 -8.73 22.80
C LEU A 219 -29.88 -8.56 23.55
N GLY A 220 -31.00 -8.53 22.84
CA GLY A 220 -32.34 -8.43 23.42
C GLY A 220 -32.94 -7.02 23.44
N PHE A 221 -32.34 -6.02 22.77
CA PHE A 221 -32.97 -4.71 22.65
C PHE A 221 -34.14 -4.74 21.65
N GLU A 222 -35.28 -4.24 22.09
CA GLU A 222 -36.49 -4.13 21.28
C GLU A 222 -36.75 -2.69 20.84
N ARG A 223 -37.17 -2.49 19.59
CA ARG A 223 -37.50 -1.17 19.08
C ARG A 223 -38.93 -0.81 19.50
N THR A 224 -39.07 0.23 20.31
CA THR A 224 -40.36 0.72 20.82
C THR A 224 -40.51 2.21 20.58
N THR A 225 -41.70 2.66 20.15
CA THR A 225 -42.08 4.08 20.09
C THR A 225 -42.69 4.50 21.42
N LEU A 226 -42.10 5.48 22.10
CA LEU A 226 -42.60 6.01 23.35
C LEU A 226 -43.02 7.48 23.18
N PRO A 227 -44.09 7.93 23.86
CA PRO A 227 -44.44 9.35 23.90
C PRO A 227 -43.37 10.14 24.66
N VAL A 228 -43.04 11.34 24.19
CA VAL A 228 -42.12 12.25 24.89
C VAL A 228 -42.90 13.01 25.95
N ASP A 229 -42.42 13.01 27.19
CA ASP A 229 -43.06 13.71 28.30
C ASP A 229 -43.29 15.20 27.95
N GLY A 230 -44.55 15.58 27.75
CA GLY A 230 -44.97 16.97 27.50
C GLY A 230 -45.16 17.39 26.05
N GLU A 231 -45.03 16.51 25.05
CA GLU A 231 -45.33 16.79 23.64
C GLU A 231 -46.22 15.69 23.02
N ASP A 232 -47.10 16.03 22.06
CA ASP A 232 -47.86 15.05 21.23
C ASP A 232 -46.95 14.28 20.23
N ARG A 233 -45.65 14.23 20.50
CA ARG A 233 -44.65 13.60 19.64
C ARG A 233 -44.23 12.26 20.21
N THR A 234 -44.10 11.28 19.33
CA THR A 234 -43.55 9.97 19.63
C THR A 234 -42.11 9.89 19.16
N GLU A 235 -41.26 9.24 19.95
CA GLU A 235 -39.85 9.01 19.63
C GLU A 235 -39.52 7.52 19.69
N GLU A 236 -38.59 7.10 18.85
CA GLU A 236 -38.13 5.72 18.83
C GLU A 236 -37.00 5.49 19.83
N PHE A 237 -37.13 4.40 20.59
CA PHE A 237 -36.14 3.91 21.54
C PHE A 237 -35.80 2.45 21.26
N LEU A 238 -34.56 2.06 21.54
CA LEU A 238 -34.18 0.68 21.79
C LEU A 238 -34.28 0.45 23.30
N VAL A 239 -35.16 -0.45 23.71
CA VAL A 239 -35.43 -0.75 25.12
C VAL A 239 -35.02 -2.18 25.40
N LEU A 240 -34.19 -2.38 26.42
CA LEU A 240 -33.83 -3.70 26.92
C LEU A 240 -34.77 -4.07 28.08
N PRO A 241 -35.53 -5.18 28.00
CA PRO A 241 -36.33 -5.65 29.12
C PRO A 241 -35.44 -6.05 30.30
N ALA A 242 -36.03 -6.26 31.47
CA ALA A 242 -35.28 -6.70 32.64
C ALA A 242 -34.60 -8.05 32.37
N GLN A 243 -33.28 -8.07 32.50
CA GLN A 243 -32.46 -9.26 32.28
C GLN A 243 -32.09 -9.92 33.60
N GLU A 244 -31.95 -11.24 33.57
CA GLU A 244 -31.44 -12.05 34.67
C GLU A 244 -29.92 -11.88 34.82
N SER A 245 -29.36 -12.29 35.97
CA SER A 245 -27.94 -12.15 36.25
C SER A 245 -27.06 -12.92 35.25
N GLU A 246 -27.50 -14.11 34.84
CA GLU A 246 -26.77 -14.96 33.88
C GLU A 246 -26.69 -14.28 32.50
N THR A 247 -27.79 -13.70 32.01
CA THR A 247 -27.81 -12.96 30.75
C THR A 247 -26.89 -11.74 30.78
N LEU A 248 -26.81 -11.04 31.91
CA LEU A 248 -25.89 -9.90 32.08
C LEU A 248 -24.42 -10.32 32.05
N GLU A 249 -24.08 -11.52 32.54
CA GLU A 249 -22.73 -12.07 32.42
C GLU A 249 -22.41 -12.44 30.96
N GLN A 250 -23.36 -13.06 30.25
CA GLN A 250 -23.22 -13.35 28.82
C GLN A 250 -23.06 -12.06 27.99
N MET A 251 -23.82 -11.00 28.31
CA MET A 251 -23.67 -9.70 27.64
C MET A 251 -22.25 -9.13 27.78
N LYS A 252 -21.59 -9.30 28.93
CA LYS A 252 -20.20 -8.88 29.12
C LYS A 252 -19.25 -9.67 28.20
N ALA A 253 -19.45 -10.99 28.10
CA ALA A 253 -18.67 -11.83 27.20
C ALA A 253 -18.86 -11.42 25.73
N HIS A 254 -20.09 -11.11 25.31
CA HIS A 254 -20.38 -10.65 23.95
C HIS A 254 -19.75 -9.28 23.64
N VAL A 255 -19.71 -8.36 24.61
CA VAL A 255 -18.97 -7.09 24.45
C VAL A 255 -17.48 -7.34 24.27
N GLU A 256 -16.90 -8.27 25.04
CA GLU A 256 -15.50 -8.63 24.88
C GLU A 256 -15.23 -9.25 23.50
N GLN A 257 -16.13 -10.10 23.00
CA GLN A 257 -16.07 -10.64 21.64
C GLN A 257 -16.19 -9.53 20.58
N LEU A 258 -17.10 -8.57 20.76
CA LEU A 258 -17.25 -7.43 19.85
C LEU A 258 -15.96 -6.58 19.80
N GLN A 259 -15.31 -6.35 20.93
CA GLN A 259 -14.06 -5.58 21.03
C GLN A 259 -12.87 -6.30 20.39
N LYS A 260 -12.79 -7.63 20.55
CA LYS A 260 -11.74 -8.48 19.99
C LYS A 260 -12.02 -8.92 18.55
N GLY A 261 -13.20 -8.61 18.01
CA GLY A 261 -13.60 -9.00 16.67
C GLY A 261 -12.65 -8.47 15.59
N GLU A 262 -12.38 -9.32 14.60
CA GLU A 262 -11.55 -8.97 13.45
C GLU A 262 -12.37 -9.02 12.15
N PRO A 263 -12.07 -8.16 11.16
CA PRO A 263 -12.75 -8.17 9.88
C PRO A 263 -12.49 -9.49 9.14
N LEU A 264 -13.56 -10.12 8.65
CA LEU A 264 -13.45 -11.34 7.88
C LEU A 264 -12.94 -11.04 6.48
N ARG A 265 -11.74 -11.52 6.14
CA ARG A 265 -11.13 -11.33 4.82
C ARG A 265 -10.96 -12.66 4.12
N ALA A 266 -11.28 -12.69 2.82
CA ALA A 266 -10.99 -13.85 1.98
C ALA A 266 -9.47 -14.07 1.93
N LYS A 267 -9.05 -15.31 2.14
CA LYS A 267 -7.63 -15.69 2.07
C LYS A 267 -7.26 -15.92 0.62
N LEU A 268 -6.05 -15.53 0.20
CA LEU A 268 -5.59 -15.82 -1.16
C LEU A 268 -5.49 -17.35 -1.33
N ASP A 269 -6.08 -17.89 -2.39
CA ASP A 269 -5.87 -19.27 -2.78
C ASP A 269 -4.53 -19.38 -3.51
N ARG A 270 -3.60 -20.12 -2.91
CA ARG A 270 -2.25 -20.29 -3.46
C ARG A 270 -2.24 -21.20 -4.69
N GLN A 271 -3.29 -22.02 -4.87
CA GLN A 271 -3.44 -23.00 -5.95
C GLN A 271 -2.13 -23.76 -6.25
N PRO A 272 -1.61 -24.54 -5.28
CA PRO A 272 -0.37 -25.29 -5.48
C PRO A 272 -0.48 -26.21 -6.70
N GLN A 273 0.44 -26.05 -7.64
CA GLN A 273 0.52 -26.90 -8.84
C GLN A 273 1.94 -27.42 -9.00
N VAL A 274 2.07 -28.69 -9.36
CA VAL A 274 3.36 -29.32 -9.62
C VAL A 274 3.50 -29.58 -11.11
N PHE A 275 4.64 -29.17 -11.65
CA PHE A 275 4.99 -29.37 -13.04
C PHE A 275 6.24 -30.22 -13.17
N ARG A 276 6.31 -31.02 -14.24
CA ARG A 276 7.53 -31.72 -14.63
C ARG A 276 8.64 -30.73 -15.00
N PRO A 277 9.92 -31.13 -14.88
CA PRO A 277 11.03 -30.33 -15.38
C PRO A 277 10.80 -29.93 -16.84
N SER A 278 10.79 -28.63 -17.13
CA SER A 278 10.60 -28.07 -18.47
C SER A 278 11.50 -26.86 -18.68
N GLN A 279 11.88 -26.61 -19.93
CA GLN A 279 12.65 -25.42 -20.32
C GLN A 279 11.80 -24.13 -20.24
N HIS A 280 10.47 -24.27 -20.36
CA HIS A 280 9.50 -23.17 -20.23
C HIS A 280 9.26 -22.73 -18.77
N ALA A 281 10.07 -23.21 -17.83
CA ALA A 281 9.98 -22.83 -16.41
C ALA A 281 10.14 -21.33 -16.17
N THR A 282 10.91 -20.64 -17.02
CA THR A 282 11.16 -19.20 -16.96
C THR A 282 10.15 -18.37 -17.75
N ASP A 283 9.31 -19.01 -18.56
CA ASP A 283 8.30 -18.33 -19.36
C ASP A 283 7.05 -18.09 -18.51
N PHE A 284 6.80 -16.83 -18.18
CA PHE A 284 5.65 -16.39 -17.40
C PHE A 284 4.69 -15.61 -18.28
N GLN A 285 3.45 -16.08 -18.37
CA GLN A 285 2.35 -15.34 -19.00
C GLN A 285 1.27 -15.11 -17.95
N LEU A 286 1.18 -13.89 -17.43
CA LEU A 286 0.26 -13.55 -16.34
C LEU A 286 -1.01 -12.87 -16.86
N PRO A 287 -2.19 -13.23 -16.31
CA PRO A 287 -3.42 -12.50 -16.57
C PRO A 287 -3.34 -11.03 -16.10
N PRO A 288 -4.16 -10.13 -16.66
CA PRO A 288 -4.25 -8.73 -16.25
C PRO A 288 -4.50 -8.53 -14.75
N ASP A 289 -5.18 -9.47 -14.09
CA ASP A 289 -5.51 -9.45 -12.66
C ASP A 289 -4.28 -9.34 -11.74
N PHE A 290 -3.09 -9.72 -12.22
CA PHE A 290 -1.82 -9.63 -11.49
C PHE A 290 -1.29 -8.18 -11.36
N TYR A 291 -1.76 -7.29 -12.23
CA TYR A 291 -1.28 -5.91 -12.36
C TYR A 291 -2.28 -4.93 -11.76
N ASN A 292 -1.78 -3.83 -11.18
CA ASN A 292 -2.61 -2.71 -10.74
C ASN A 292 -3.02 -1.77 -11.88
N LEU A 293 -2.29 -1.79 -13.00
CA LEU A 293 -2.51 -0.84 -14.08
C LEU A 293 -3.66 -1.26 -14.97
N THR A 294 -4.69 -0.43 -14.99
CA THR A 294 -5.73 -0.46 -16.03
C THR A 294 -5.14 0.04 -17.36
N ALA A 295 -5.76 -0.31 -18.50
CA ALA A 295 -5.29 0.09 -19.83
C ALA A 295 -5.15 1.63 -20.00
N GLU A 296 -5.89 2.41 -19.22
CA GLU A 296 -5.80 3.87 -19.18
C GLU A 296 -4.53 4.39 -18.51
N GLU A 297 -3.99 3.64 -17.54
CA GLU A 297 -2.75 3.98 -16.84
C GLU A 297 -1.52 3.61 -17.68
N LEU A 298 -1.59 2.55 -18.50
CA LEU A 298 -0.54 2.21 -19.46
C LEU A 298 -0.35 3.32 -20.51
N LYS A 299 -1.46 3.95 -20.95
CA LYS A 299 -1.43 5.10 -21.88
C LYS A 299 -0.79 6.34 -21.23
N ARG A 300 -1.05 6.57 -19.94
CA ARG A 300 -0.33 7.61 -19.16
C ARG A 300 1.13 7.26 -18.93
N GLU A 301 1.47 5.98 -18.77
CA GLU A 301 2.86 5.53 -18.59
C GLU A 301 3.69 5.78 -19.84
N GLN A 302 3.11 5.63 -21.04
CA GLN A 302 3.78 6.02 -22.29
C GLN A 302 4.07 7.53 -22.34
N GLN A 303 3.15 8.35 -21.83
CA GLN A 303 3.32 9.80 -21.74
C GLN A 303 4.32 10.20 -20.64
N GLN A 304 4.37 9.44 -19.55
CA GLN A 304 5.38 9.58 -18.50
C GLN A 304 6.74 9.07 -18.95
N LYS A 305 6.84 8.10 -19.86
CA LYS A 305 8.13 7.68 -20.45
C LYS A 305 8.76 8.80 -21.26
N SER A 306 7.98 9.57 -22.03
CA SER A 306 8.49 10.80 -22.66
C SER A 306 8.95 11.83 -21.62
N GLU A 307 8.21 12.01 -20.53
CA GLU A 307 8.61 12.91 -19.43
C GLU A 307 9.83 12.38 -18.66
N VAL A 308 10.02 11.06 -18.56
CA VAL A 308 11.16 10.41 -17.90
C VAL A 308 12.42 10.55 -18.74
N VAL A 309 12.33 10.50 -20.07
CA VAL A 309 13.45 10.82 -20.97
C VAL A 309 13.88 12.27 -20.77
N GLU A 310 12.92 13.21 -20.68
CA GLU A 310 13.23 14.62 -20.35
C GLU A 310 13.77 14.80 -18.93
N ARG A 311 13.25 14.05 -17.94
CA ARG A 311 13.67 14.10 -16.53
C ARG A 311 15.01 13.42 -16.29
N ASN A 312 15.39 12.41 -17.09
CA ASN A 312 16.68 11.74 -17.04
C ASN A 312 17.82 12.62 -17.59
N ALA A 313 17.49 13.66 -18.37
CA ALA A 313 18.43 14.72 -18.70
C ALA A 313 18.72 15.67 -17.51
N MET A 314 18.03 15.53 -16.38
CA MET A 314 18.18 16.36 -15.19
C MET A 314 18.73 15.55 -14.00
N LEU A 315 19.58 16.19 -13.17
CA LEU A 315 20.14 15.57 -11.96
C LEU A 315 19.02 15.21 -10.97
N ARG A 316 18.78 13.90 -10.79
CA ARG A 316 17.77 13.39 -9.86
C ARG A 316 18.26 13.44 -8.41
N THR A 317 17.43 13.94 -7.51
CA THR A 317 17.65 13.83 -6.06
C THR A 317 17.36 12.41 -5.58
N LYS A 318 17.98 11.99 -4.45
CA LYS A 318 17.76 10.67 -3.83
C LYS A 318 16.27 10.39 -3.61
N ALA A 319 15.52 11.38 -3.12
CA ALA A 319 14.09 11.28 -2.86
C ALA A 319 13.24 11.03 -4.12
N MET A 320 13.67 11.53 -5.29
CA MET A 320 12.97 11.25 -6.55
C MET A 320 13.18 9.82 -7.02
N ARG A 321 14.38 9.24 -6.81
CA ARG A 321 14.66 7.83 -7.17
C ARG A 321 13.88 6.88 -6.29
N GLU A 322 13.91 7.10 -4.98
CA GLU A 322 13.21 6.27 -4.00
C GLU A 322 11.69 6.28 -4.22
N LYS A 323 11.10 7.45 -4.51
CA LYS A 323 9.68 7.57 -4.82
C LYS A 323 9.29 6.87 -6.12
N ASP A 324 10.14 6.94 -7.14
CA ASP A 324 9.91 6.22 -8.41
C ASP A 324 10.01 4.70 -8.18
N GLU A 325 11.03 4.23 -7.44
CA GLU A 325 11.17 2.81 -7.07
C GLU A 325 9.98 2.30 -6.25
N GLU A 326 9.48 3.08 -5.30
CA GLU A 326 8.31 2.71 -4.51
C GLU A 326 7.05 2.62 -5.38
N ARG A 327 6.94 3.48 -6.40
CA ARG A 327 5.85 3.41 -7.38
C ARG A 327 5.93 2.15 -8.23
N GLU A 328 7.13 1.78 -8.68
CA GLU A 328 7.39 0.53 -9.40
C GLU A 328 7.01 -0.70 -8.56
N ARG A 329 7.34 -0.70 -7.26
CA ARG A 329 7.00 -1.80 -6.35
C ARG A 329 5.49 -1.96 -6.13
N ARG A 330 4.72 -0.88 -6.26
CA ARG A 330 3.24 -0.88 -6.14
C ARG A 330 2.53 -1.25 -7.45
N LYS A 331 3.25 -1.54 -8.53
CA LYS A 331 2.65 -1.94 -9.82
C LYS A 331 1.97 -3.30 -9.78
N HIS A 332 2.39 -4.17 -8.88
CA HIS A 332 1.94 -5.56 -8.81
C HIS A 332 1.29 -5.82 -7.46
N ASN A 333 0.09 -6.42 -7.47
CA ASN A 333 -0.59 -6.86 -6.26
C ASN A 333 -0.27 -8.31 -5.91
N TYR A 334 0.07 -9.09 -6.94
CA TYR A 334 0.25 -10.53 -6.82
C TYR A 334 1.59 -10.91 -7.46
N ALA A 335 2.13 -12.03 -6.99
CA ALA A 335 3.35 -12.62 -7.51
C ALA A 335 3.10 -14.11 -7.80
N LEU A 336 3.48 -14.57 -8.99
CA LEU A 336 3.49 -15.99 -9.33
C LEU A 336 4.89 -16.55 -9.13
N LEU A 337 5.05 -17.44 -8.15
CA LEU A 337 6.35 -18.02 -7.82
C LEU A 337 6.40 -19.48 -8.27
N ARG A 338 7.49 -19.83 -8.92
CA ARG A 338 7.86 -21.22 -9.25
C ARG A 338 9.09 -21.58 -8.43
N VAL A 339 9.08 -22.73 -7.77
CA VAL A 339 10.21 -23.26 -7.00
C VAL A 339 10.68 -24.52 -7.69
N ARG A 340 11.90 -24.50 -8.23
CA ARG A 340 12.57 -25.68 -8.79
C ARG A 340 13.16 -26.50 -7.65
N LEU A 341 12.71 -27.72 -7.53
CA LEU A 341 13.17 -28.69 -6.54
C LEU A 341 14.40 -29.47 -7.06
N PRO A 342 15.17 -30.11 -6.16
CA PRO A 342 16.34 -30.92 -6.50
C PRO A 342 16.05 -32.11 -7.43
N ASP A 343 14.84 -32.64 -7.41
CA ASP A 343 14.35 -33.68 -8.33
C ASP A 343 14.00 -33.13 -9.73
N GLY A 344 14.13 -31.82 -9.92
CA GLY A 344 13.81 -31.10 -11.15
C GLY A 344 12.34 -30.69 -11.29
N ASN A 345 11.46 -31.14 -10.38
CA ASN A 345 10.05 -30.74 -10.40
C ASN A 345 9.90 -29.26 -10.04
N ILE A 346 8.82 -28.65 -10.53
CA ILE A 346 8.55 -27.23 -10.33
C ILE A 346 7.26 -27.10 -9.55
N LEU A 347 7.33 -26.53 -8.35
CA LEU A 347 6.18 -26.17 -7.55
C LEU A 347 5.78 -24.72 -7.85
N GLN A 348 4.55 -24.51 -8.32
CA GLN A 348 4.00 -23.19 -8.61
C GLN A 348 3.00 -22.78 -7.53
N GLY A 349 3.02 -21.51 -7.14
CA GLY A 349 2.03 -20.92 -6.24
C GLY A 349 1.83 -19.43 -6.48
N THR A 350 0.62 -18.95 -6.21
CA THR A 350 0.25 -17.53 -6.30
C THR A 350 0.31 -16.89 -4.91
N PHE A 351 0.93 -15.71 -4.82
CA PHE A 351 1.15 -14.97 -3.57
C PHE A 351 0.74 -13.50 -3.71
N LEU A 352 0.50 -12.81 -2.60
CA LEU A 352 0.42 -11.34 -2.61
C LEU A 352 1.83 -10.76 -2.75
N ALA A 353 1.99 -9.69 -3.53
CA ALA A 353 3.29 -9.05 -3.72
C ALA A 353 3.88 -8.48 -2.41
N TRP A 354 3.03 -8.16 -1.44
CA TRP A 354 3.40 -7.70 -0.10
C TRP A 354 3.46 -8.81 0.95
N GLU A 355 3.25 -10.08 0.58
CA GLU A 355 3.48 -11.18 1.52
C GLU A 355 4.96 -11.23 1.93
N ARG A 356 5.21 -11.73 3.13
CA ARG A 356 6.57 -11.91 3.65
C ARG A 356 7.21 -13.17 3.06
N VAL A 357 8.53 -13.16 2.96
CA VAL A 357 9.31 -14.35 2.55
C VAL A 357 9.01 -15.57 3.43
N ALA A 358 8.76 -15.39 4.73
CA ALA A 358 8.31 -16.46 5.63
C ALA A 358 7.05 -17.21 5.14
N ALA A 359 6.11 -16.51 4.48
CA ALA A 359 4.88 -17.11 3.98
C ALA A 359 5.15 -18.07 2.79
N LEU A 360 6.17 -17.77 1.99
CA LEU A 360 6.70 -18.64 0.93
C LEU A 360 7.42 -19.85 1.52
N TYR A 361 8.24 -19.67 2.55
CA TYR A 361 8.88 -20.78 3.26
C TYR A 361 7.85 -21.75 3.84
N GLN A 362 6.82 -21.23 4.51
CA GLN A 362 5.70 -22.03 5.00
C GLN A 362 5.00 -22.79 3.87
N PHE A 363 4.72 -22.14 2.72
CA PHE A 363 4.13 -22.81 1.57
C PHE A 363 4.95 -24.00 1.06
N VAL A 364 6.27 -23.82 0.96
CA VAL A 364 7.17 -24.90 0.52
C VAL A 364 7.19 -26.01 1.58
N ARG A 365 7.31 -25.68 2.88
CA ARG A 365 7.24 -26.65 3.99
C ARG A 365 5.95 -27.47 3.96
N ASP A 366 4.81 -26.82 3.73
CA ASP A 366 3.50 -27.47 3.65
C ASP A 366 3.37 -28.40 2.44
N SER A 367 4.15 -28.17 1.38
CA SER A 367 4.17 -28.98 0.16
C SER A 367 5.15 -30.17 0.24
N LEU A 368 6.14 -30.09 1.13
CA LEU A 368 7.15 -31.13 1.31
C LEU A 368 6.66 -32.25 2.24
N GLU A 369 7.11 -33.48 1.99
CA GLU A 369 6.88 -34.63 2.89
C GLU A 369 7.66 -34.44 4.22
N ASN A 370 8.91 -33.97 4.11
CA ASN A 370 9.80 -33.69 5.24
C ASN A 370 9.96 -32.17 5.47
N GLY A 371 8.85 -31.46 5.67
CA GLY A 371 8.85 -29.99 5.85
C GLY A 371 9.60 -29.45 7.09
N TRP A 372 10.01 -30.34 8.01
CA TRP A 372 10.79 -29.98 9.20
C TRP A 372 12.27 -29.73 8.91
N GLN A 373 12.80 -30.22 7.78
CA GLN A 373 14.22 -30.07 7.45
C GLN A 373 14.56 -28.63 7.04
N PRO A 374 15.71 -28.08 7.45
CA PRO A 374 16.19 -26.78 6.97
C PRO A 374 16.52 -26.81 5.48
N PHE A 375 16.06 -25.78 4.75
CA PHE A 375 16.37 -25.58 3.34
C PHE A 375 16.59 -24.09 3.04
N GLU A 376 17.24 -23.84 1.92
CA GLU A 376 17.49 -22.50 1.39
C GLU A 376 16.73 -22.32 0.06
N LEU A 377 16.22 -21.10 -0.15
CA LEU A 377 15.64 -20.66 -1.42
C LEU A 377 16.53 -19.58 -2.04
N MET A 378 16.93 -19.81 -3.29
CA MET A 378 17.72 -18.85 -4.07
C MET A 378 16.84 -18.15 -5.10
N ALA A 379 16.84 -16.82 -5.06
CA ALA A 379 16.16 -15.96 -6.02
C ALA A 379 16.93 -15.84 -7.34
N PRO A 380 16.25 -15.43 -8.44
CA PRO A 380 16.93 -15.07 -9.68
C PRO A 380 18.04 -14.05 -9.41
N GLY A 381 19.26 -14.33 -9.89
CA GLY A 381 20.44 -13.49 -9.60
C GLY A 381 21.29 -13.97 -8.42
N GLY A 382 20.95 -15.12 -7.81
CA GLY A 382 21.80 -15.77 -6.79
C GLY A 382 21.65 -15.20 -5.38
N GLN A 383 20.66 -14.33 -5.15
CA GLN A 383 20.32 -13.86 -3.81
C GLN A 383 19.72 -15.01 -3.00
N LYS A 384 20.34 -15.35 -1.87
CA LYS A 384 19.77 -16.29 -0.90
C LYS A 384 18.70 -15.57 -0.08
N LEU A 385 17.50 -16.13 -0.05
CA LEU A 385 16.39 -15.65 0.79
C LEU A 385 16.47 -16.36 2.14
N LYS A 386 16.32 -15.65 3.25
CA LYS A 386 16.28 -16.29 4.58
C LYS A 386 14.85 -16.35 5.12
N ASP A 387 14.55 -17.39 5.89
CA ASP A 387 13.22 -17.58 6.52
C ASP A 387 12.93 -16.49 7.57
N GLU A 388 13.97 -16.04 8.29
CA GLU A 388 13.87 -15.04 9.36
C GLU A 388 13.73 -13.59 8.85
N GLU A 389 13.88 -13.36 7.54
CA GLU A 389 13.79 -12.02 6.97
C GLU A 389 12.32 -11.60 6.83
N GLU A 390 11.92 -10.50 7.49
CA GLU A 390 10.57 -9.92 7.38
C GLU A 390 10.34 -9.15 6.06
N LEU A 391 11.22 -9.33 5.08
CA LEU A 391 11.15 -8.66 3.78
C LEU A 391 9.93 -9.12 2.99
N ALA A 392 9.33 -8.18 2.26
CA ALA A 392 8.24 -8.48 1.35
C ALA A 392 8.74 -9.06 0.02
N LEU A 393 7.90 -9.84 -0.68
CA LEU A 393 8.26 -10.47 -1.95
C LEU A 393 8.60 -9.42 -3.04
N ASN A 394 7.89 -8.29 -3.08
CA ASN A 394 8.19 -7.17 -3.98
C ASN A 394 9.48 -6.40 -3.62
N GLU A 395 9.93 -6.47 -2.36
CA GLU A 395 11.23 -5.91 -1.93
C GLU A 395 12.39 -6.75 -2.47
N CYS A 396 12.18 -8.07 -2.51
CA CYS A 396 13.11 -9.06 -3.04
C CYS A 396 13.06 -9.21 -4.58
N ASN A 397 12.35 -8.32 -5.28
CA ASN A 397 12.14 -8.38 -6.75
C ASN A 397 11.54 -9.71 -7.25
N LEU A 398 10.71 -10.35 -6.43
CA LEU A 398 10.04 -11.62 -6.79
C LEU A 398 8.68 -11.40 -7.47
N ALA A 399 8.16 -10.18 -7.45
CA ALA A 399 6.93 -9.78 -8.16
C ALA A 399 7.28 -9.15 -9.53
N PRO A 400 6.50 -9.41 -10.60
CA PRO A 400 5.25 -10.16 -10.62
C PRO A 400 5.39 -11.67 -10.80
N ALA A 401 6.56 -12.16 -11.22
CA ALA A 401 6.83 -13.58 -11.28
C ALA A 401 8.33 -13.87 -11.14
N ALA A 402 8.66 -15.00 -10.49
CA ALA A 402 10.03 -15.42 -10.31
C ALA A 402 10.16 -16.95 -10.25
N LEU A 403 11.29 -17.45 -10.74
CA LEU A 403 11.72 -18.84 -10.59
C LEU A 403 12.80 -18.92 -9.52
N LEU A 404 12.49 -19.59 -8.42
CA LEU A 404 13.36 -19.85 -7.29
C LEU A 404 14.00 -21.22 -7.43
N THR A 405 15.22 -21.37 -6.92
CA THR A 405 15.88 -22.68 -6.80
C THR A 405 15.91 -23.11 -5.35
N PHE A 406 15.40 -24.30 -5.07
CA PHE A 406 15.45 -24.93 -3.76
C PHE A 406 16.73 -25.74 -3.59
N SER A 407 17.36 -25.62 -2.44
CA SER A 407 18.45 -26.49 -2.01
C SER A 407 18.33 -26.83 -0.54
N TRP A 408 18.55 -28.09 -0.18
CA TRP A 408 18.67 -28.48 1.22
C TRP A 408 19.92 -27.88 1.86
N ASP A 409 19.89 -27.68 3.17
CA ASP A 409 21.08 -27.29 3.92
C ASP A 409 22.19 -28.33 3.75
N ALA A 410 23.36 -27.87 3.31
CA ALA A 410 24.48 -28.74 2.96
C ALA A 410 25.03 -29.52 4.17
N ALA A 411 24.99 -28.95 5.38
CA ALA A 411 25.44 -29.62 6.59
C ALA A 411 24.50 -30.78 6.95
N VAL A 412 23.19 -30.53 6.89
CA VAL A 412 22.16 -31.55 7.18
C VAL A 412 22.19 -32.67 6.15
N GLN A 413 22.39 -32.35 4.86
CA GLN A 413 22.52 -33.38 3.83
C GLN A 413 23.78 -34.23 4.00
N ALA A 414 24.90 -33.64 4.44
CA ALA A 414 26.12 -34.39 4.72
C ALA A 414 25.92 -35.40 5.87
N ASP A 415 25.21 -35.01 6.92
CA ASP A 415 24.90 -35.89 8.05
C ASP A 415 23.96 -37.03 7.66
N ILE A 416 22.91 -36.74 6.86
CA ILE A 416 21.98 -37.78 6.36
C ILE A 416 22.70 -38.76 5.43
N ALA A 417 23.57 -38.25 4.56
CA ALA A 417 24.37 -39.09 3.67
C ALA A 417 25.36 -39.96 4.46
N ALA A 418 25.99 -39.41 5.50
CA ALA A 418 26.85 -40.16 6.41
C ALA A 418 26.09 -41.24 7.19
N ALA A 419 24.80 -41.02 7.49
CA ALA A 419 23.91 -42.00 8.09
C ALA A 419 23.34 -43.04 7.09
N GLY A 420 23.70 -42.98 5.81
CA GLY A 420 23.24 -43.91 4.77
C GLY A 420 21.80 -43.69 4.31
N GLY A 421 21.19 -42.55 4.65
CA GLY A 421 19.86 -42.17 4.20
C GLY A 421 19.85 -41.76 2.72
N LYS A 422 18.83 -42.20 1.96
CA LYS A 422 18.52 -41.63 0.64
C LYS A 422 17.44 -40.56 0.82
N THR A 423 17.62 -39.41 0.19
CA THR A 423 16.61 -38.34 0.16
C THR A 423 15.42 -38.83 -0.65
N ALA A 424 14.40 -39.35 0.04
CA ALA A 424 13.17 -39.83 -0.56
C ALA A 424 12.30 -38.65 -1.05
N VAL A 425 11.31 -39.02 -1.88
CA VAL A 425 10.25 -38.18 -2.46
C VAL A 425 10.03 -36.87 -1.69
N LEU A 426 10.32 -35.75 -2.37
CA LEU A 426 10.37 -34.43 -1.72
C LEU A 426 8.97 -33.87 -1.45
N LEU A 427 8.05 -34.05 -2.39
CA LEU A 427 6.69 -33.52 -2.31
C LEU A 427 5.70 -34.54 -1.77
N LYS A 428 4.60 -34.04 -1.20
CA LYS A 428 3.49 -34.90 -0.77
C LYS A 428 2.86 -35.64 -1.94
N SER A 429 2.49 -36.90 -1.72
CA SER A 429 1.86 -37.79 -2.72
C SER A 429 0.64 -37.18 -3.42
N ALA A 430 -0.22 -36.47 -2.68
CA ALA A 430 -1.42 -35.82 -3.20
C ALA A 430 -1.12 -34.75 -4.28
N LEU A 431 0.06 -34.14 -4.26
CA LEU A 431 0.47 -33.14 -5.25
C LEU A 431 0.93 -33.79 -6.57
N PHE A 432 1.29 -35.08 -6.53
CA PHE A 432 1.73 -35.81 -7.73
C PHE A 432 0.57 -36.35 -8.57
N GLU A 433 -0.63 -36.46 -8.03
CA GLU A 433 -1.82 -36.95 -8.77
C GLU A 433 -2.22 -36.00 -9.92
N ASN A 434 -1.83 -34.72 -9.83
CA ASN A 434 -2.19 -33.67 -10.78
C ASN A 434 -0.99 -33.03 -11.51
N ILE A 435 0.12 -33.78 -11.67
CA ILE A 435 1.31 -33.24 -12.36
C ILE A 435 0.97 -32.84 -13.79
N LYS A 436 1.30 -31.59 -14.13
CA LYS A 436 1.18 -31.05 -15.49
C LYS A 436 2.56 -30.90 -16.15
N THR A 437 2.56 -30.71 -17.46
CA THR A 437 3.76 -30.29 -18.20
C THR A 437 3.57 -28.83 -18.58
N LEU A 438 4.59 -27.99 -18.39
CA LEU A 438 4.58 -26.62 -18.89
C LEU A 438 4.77 -26.67 -20.42
N SER A 439 3.76 -26.18 -21.14
CA SER A 439 3.72 -26.08 -22.61
C SER A 439 4.00 -24.67 -23.09
#